data_AF-A0A923E1B9-F1
#
_entry.id   AF-A0A923E1B9-F1
#
_cell.length_a   1.000
_cell.length_b   1.000
_cell.length_c   1.000
_cell.angle_alpha   90.00
_cell.angle_beta   90.00
_cell.angle_gamma   90.00
#
_symmetry.space_group_name_H-M   'P 1'
#
loop_
_entity.id
_entity.type
_entity.pdbx_description
1 polymer ?
#
loop_
_entity_poly.entity_id
_entity_poly.type
_entity_poly.pdbx_seq_one_letter_code
_entity_poly.pdbx_strand_id
1 'polypeptide(L)' 'MKGKDCELAVRIDGKSYFVDGKGIDDFGDAHGKHGFCNAIGKAEVTGEIVNNRFKAKTITLLPEKKD' A
#
# COMPACT_ATOMS: atom_id res chain seq x y z
N MET A 1 1.32 12.34 -7.71
CA MET A 1 2.62 12.11 -7.05
C MET A 1 3.48 11.30 -8.00
N LYS A 2 4.67 11.77 -8.39
CA LYS A 2 5.67 10.94 -9.10
C LYS A 2 6.61 10.38 -8.02
N GLY A 3 6.41 9.12 -7.62
CA GLY A 3 7.42 8.38 -6.86
C GLY A 3 8.64 8.18 -7.76
N LYS A 4 9.86 8.24 -7.19
CA LYS A 4 11.09 7.97 -7.95
C LYS A 4 11.32 6.47 -8.15
N ASP A 5 10.61 5.64 -7.39
CA ASP A 5 10.66 4.18 -7.35
C ASP A 5 9.25 3.59 -7.16
N CYS A 6 9.05 2.26 -7.28
CA CYS A 6 7.78 1.57 -6.95
C CYS A 6 7.49 1.72 -5.42
N GLU A 7 7.07 2.89 -4.98
CA GLU A 7 6.83 3.20 -3.56
C GLU A 7 5.40 2.82 -3.17
N LEU A 8 5.24 2.14 -2.04
CA LEU A 8 3.94 1.72 -1.55
C LEU A 8 3.07 2.94 -1.17
N ALA A 9 1.82 2.93 -1.59
CA ALA A 9 0.84 3.94 -1.24
C ALA A 9 -0.49 3.32 -0.83
N VAL A 10 -1.15 3.92 0.16
CA VAL A 10 -2.53 3.58 0.55
C VAL A 10 -3.47 4.67 0.06
N ARG A 11 -4.70 4.27 -0.29
CA ARG A 11 -5.79 5.20 -0.63
C ARG A 11 -6.82 5.18 0.48
N ILE A 12 -6.94 6.29 1.20
CA ILE A 12 -7.86 6.48 2.32
C ILE A 12 -8.80 7.62 1.93
N ASP A 13 -10.11 7.37 1.94
CA ASP A 13 -11.16 8.33 1.55
C ASP A 13 -10.88 9.02 0.20
N GLY A 14 -10.44 8.22 -0.78
CA GLY A 14 -10.16 8.70 -2.13
C GLY A 14 -8.83 9.44 -2.30
N LYS A 15 -8.12 9.76 -1.21
CA LYS A 15 -6.81 10.42 -1.22
C LYS A 15 -5.67 9.41 -1.01
N SER A 16 -4.62 9.54 -1.81
CA SER A 16 -3.44 8.68 -1.74
C SER A 16 -2.37 9.24 -0.82
N TYR A 17 -1.75 8.36 -0.04
CA TYR A 17 -0.65 8.67 0.87
C TYR A 17 0.46 7.65 0.64
N PHE A 18 1.70 8.11 0.48
CA PHE A 18 2.84 7.20 0.53
C PHE A 18 3.00 6.64 1.94
N VAL A 19 3.44 5.39 2.01
CA VAL A 19 3.57 4.66 3.26
C VAL A 19 5.00 4.79 3.79
N ASP A 20 5.11 5.10 5.07
CA ASP A 20 6.36 4.95 5.84
C ASP A 20 6.29 3.68 6.68
N GLY A 21 7.41 2.94 6.76
CA GLY A 21 7.58 1.76 7.61
C GLY A 21 7.23 0.41 6.97
N LYS A 22 6.63 0.43 5.77
CA LYS A 22 6.36 -0.78 4.95
C LYS A 22 6.59 -0.49 3.47
N GLY A 23 7.13 -1.47 2.76
CA GLY A 23 7.37 -1.47 1.32
C GLY A 23 6.51 -2.48 0.57
N ILE A 24 6.52 -2.41 -0.76
CA ILE A 24 5.75 -3.32 -1.62
C ILE A 24 6.17 -4.79 -1.46
N ASP A 25 7.44 -5.06 -1.21
CA ASP A 25 8.01 -6.41 -1.08
C ASP A 25 7.66 -7.08 0.26
N ASP A 26 7.20 -6.31 1.25
CA ASP A 26 6.70 -6.87 2.53
C ASP A 26 5.44 -7.74 2.36
N PHE A 27 4.85 -7.73 1.17
CA PHE A 27 3.58 -8.39 0.86
C PHE A 27 3.71 -9.47 -0.24
N GLY A 28 4.93 -9.84 -0.62
CA GLY A 28 5.22 -10.85 -1.64
C GLY A 28 6.08 -10.29 -2.78
N ASP A 29 6.13 -11.02 -3.90
CA ASP A 29 6.85 -10.57 -5.09
C ASP A 29 6.15 -9.35 -5.70
N ALA A 30 6.74 -8.18 -5.51
CA ALA A 30 6.17 -6.92 -5.97
C ALA A 30 6.08 -6.80 -7.51
N HIS A 31 6.88 -7.58 -8.25
CA HIS A 31 6.88 -7.63 -9.71
C HIS A 31 6.03 -8.77 -10.27
N GLY A 32 5.50 -9.63 -9.40
CA GLY A 32 4.57 -10.67 -9.78
C GLY A 32 3.27 -10.10 -10.36
N LYS A 33 2.47 -10.95 -11.02
CA LYS A 33 1.19 -10.56 -11.62
C LYS A 33 0.23 -9.86 -10.65
N HIS A 34 0.29 -10.25 -9.37
CA HIS A 34 -0.52 -9.68 -8.28
C HIS A 34 0.33 -8.84 -7.31
N GLY A 35 1.59 -8.54 -7.66
CA GLY A 35 2.50 -7.73 -6.87
C GLY A 35 2.12 -6.25 -6.90
N PHE A 36 2.49 -5.50 -5.86
CA PHE A 36 2.06 -4.11 -5.70
C PHE A 36 2.68 -3.10 -6.67
N CYS A 37 3.69 -3.47 -7.46
CA CYS A 37 4.07 -2.60 -8.60
C CYS A 37 3.10 -2.77 -9.80
N ASN A 38 2.26 -3.82 -9.81
CA ASN A 38 1.34 -4.15 -10.91
C ASN A 38 -0.15 -4.14 -10.52
N ALA A 39 -0.50 -4.25 -9.25
CA ALA A 39 -1.87 -4.46 -8.78
C ALA A 39 -2.26 -3.56 -7.59
N ILE A 40 -3.56 -3.40 -7.39
CA ILE A 40 -4.15 -2.71 -6.23
C ILE A 40 -4.98 -3.71 -5.44
N GLY A 41 -4.69 -3.86 -4.15
CA GLY A 41 -5.43 -4.71 -3.22
C GLY A 41 -6.22 -3.90 -2.20
N LYS A 42 -7.26 -4.51 -1.61
CA LYS A 42 -7.93 -3.97 -0.43
C LYS A 42 -7.19 -4.43 0.82
N ALA A 43 -7.09 -3.54 1.81
CA ALA A 43 -6.40 -3.83 3.05
C ALA A 43 -7.06 -3.10 4.21
N GLU A 44 -6.92 -3.68 5.41
CA GLU A 44 -7.13 -2.98 6.67
C GLU A 44 -5.79 -2.38 7.12
N VAL A 45 -5.81 -1.11 7.51
CA VAL A 45 -4.59 -0.38 7.91
C VAL A 45 -4.79 0.34 9.24
N THR A 46 -3.75 0.37 10.06
CA THR A 46 -3.68 1.24 11.25
C THR A 46 -2.42 2.07 11.20
N GLY A 47 -2.50 3.32 11.64
CA GLY A 47 -1.39 4.27 11.54
C GLY A 47 -1.87 5.72 11.63
N GLU A 48 -0.97 6.63 11.30
CA GLU A 48 -1.21 8.08 11.38
C GLU A 48 -0.80 8.77 10.08
N ILE A 49 -1.53 9.81 9.69
CA ILE A 49 -1.14 10.68 8.58
C ILE A 49 -0.36 11.86 9.15
N VAL A 50 0.93 11.93 8.83
CA VAL A 50 1.84 13.00 9.27
C VAL A 50 2.54 13.56 8.04
N ASN A 51 2.52 14.87 7.85
CA ASN A 51 3.15 15.54 6.70
C ASN A 51 2.75 14.93 5.34
N ASN A 52 1.47 14.59 5.18
CA ASN A 52 0.90 13.98 3.97
C ASN A 52 1.51 12.60 3.60
N ARG A 53 2.09 11.90 4.57
CA ARG A 53 2.52 10.49 4.48
C ARG A 53 1.80 9.67 5.54
N PHE A 54 1.52 8.40 5.23
CA PHE A 54 0.89 7.47 6.15
C PHE A 54 1.96 6.66 6.86
N LYS A 55 2.15 6.89 8.17
CA LYS A 55 3.04 6.10 9.01
C LYS A 55 2.32 4.83 9.44
N ALA A 56 2.65 3.72 8.79
CA ALA A 56 1.95 2.46 9.01
C ALA A 56 2.39 1.81 10.33
N LYS A 57 1.40 1.38 11.12
CA LYS A 57 1.58 0.46 12.25
C LYS A 57 1.25 -0.97 11.83
N THR A 58 0.11 -1.16 11.16
CA THR A 58 -0.27 -2.44 10.54
C THR A 58 -0.85 -2.23 9.16
N ILE A 59 -0.62 -3.20 8.28
CA ILE A 59 -1.26 -3.32 6.97
C ILE A 59 -1.58 -4.80 6.79
N THR A 60 -2.86 -5.14 6.70
CA THR A 60 -3.34 -6.51 6.53
C THR A 60 -4.11 -6.58 5.23
N LEU A 61 -3.60 -7.34 4.26
CA LEU A 61 -4.30 -7.54 2.99
C LEU A 61 -5.56 -8.37 3.21
N LEU A 62 -6.65 -7.91 2.62
CA LEU A 62 -7.88 -8.66 2.57
C LEU A 62 -7.81 -9.65 1.41
N PRO A 63 -8.34 -10.87 1.56
CA PRO A 63 -8.43 -11.81 0.47
C PRO A 63 -9.19 -11.18 -0.71
N GLU A 64 -8.68 -11.38 -1.93
CA GLU A 64 -9.43 -11.01 -3.13
C GLU A 64 -10.76 -11.75 -3.11
N LYS A 65 -11.87 -11.03 -3.24
CA LYS A 65 -13.16 -11.68 -3.50
C LYS A 65 -13.02 -12.38 -4.84
N LYS A 66 -13.09 -13.72 -4.82
CA LYS A 66 -13.40 -14.48 -6.03
C LYS A 66 -14.85 -14.21 -6.34
N ASP A 67 -15.09 -13.34 -7.31
CA ASP A 67 -16.40 -13.23 -7.97
C ASP A 67 -16.73 -14.52 -8.72
#